data_AF-A0A430R3M9-F1
#
_entry.id   AF-A0A430R3M9-F1
#
_cell.length_a   1.000
_cell.length_b   1.000
_cell.length_c   1.000
_cell.angle_alpha   90.00
_cell.angle_beta   90.00
_cell.angle_gamma   90.00
#
_symmetry.space_group_name_H-M   'P 1'
#
loop_
_entity.id
_entity.type
_entity.pdbx_description
1 polymer ?
#
loop_
_entity_poly.entity_id
_entity_poly.type
_entity_poly.pdbx_seq_one_letter_code
_entity_poly.pdbx_strand_id
1 'polypeptide(L)'
;VGPCLGIWGGHGLRVLGLALLLLPFPFGPLGAFLVGGGGALSGVHLRAYRQRLAPEALLGRVQAGAVALLSSGSLLGTLLAGGLGTLGPRVPLLTALLGLLLLLPLALGPMGCGRLLALREGRSP
;
A
#
# COMPACT_ATOMS: atom_id res chain seq x y z
N VAL A 1 -1.49 14.36 -13.54
CA VAL A 1 -1.90 13.20 -12.69
C VAL A 1 -1.45 13.47 -11.27
N GLY A 2 -2.37 13.65 -10.33
CA GLY A 2 -2.04 14.00 -8.93
C GLY A 2 -1.47 12.80 -8.13
N PRO A 3 -0.75 13.04 -7.01
CA PRO A 3 -0.17 11.98 -6.18
C PRO A 3 -1.23 10.99 -5.65
N CYS A 4 -2.45 11.48 -5.37
CA CYS A 4 -3.60 10.64 -5.00
C CYS A 4 -3.94 9.61 -6.08
N LEU A 5 -3.90 10.00 -7.36
CA LEU A 5 -4.27 9.15 -8.50
C LEU A 5 -3.25 8.02 -8.71
N GLY A 6 -1.97 8.31 -8.49
CA GLY A 6 -0.91 7.29 -8.51
C GLY A 6 -1.01 6.31 -7.34
N ILE A 7 -1.33 6.79 -6.13
CA ILE A 7 -1.56 5.91 -4.97
C ILE A 7 -2.77 4.99 -5.22
N TRP A 8 -3.89 5.54 -5.71
CA TRP A 8 -5.09 4.78 -6.09
C TRP A 8 -4.82 3.75 -7.18
N GLY A 9 -4.15 4.16 -8.26
CA GLY A 9 -3.78 3.26 -9.35
C GLY A 9 -2.86 2.13 -8.88
N GLY A 10 -1.90 2.43 -8.01
CA GLY A 10 -1.00 1.43 -7.44
C GLY A 10 -1.70 0.42 -6.52
N HIS A 11 -2.64 0.87 -5.69
CA HIS A 11 -3.46 -0.02 -4.87
C HIS A 11 -4.42 -0.87 -5.72
N GLY A 12 -5.04 -0.28 -6.75
CA GLY A 12 -5.89 -1.03 -7.70
C GLY A 12 -5.12 -2.13 -8.43
N LEU A 13 -3.90 -1.83 -8.89
CA LEU A 13 -2.99 -2.82 -9.49
C LEU A 13 -2.63 -3.95 -8.52
N ARG A 14 -2.42 -3.64 -7.24
CA ARG A 14 -2.17 -4.66 -6.20
C ARG A 14 -3.38 -5.56 -5.95
N VAL A 15 -4.59 -5.00 -5.84
CA VAL A 15 -5.83 -5.79 -5.68
C VAL A 15 -6.01 -6.70 -6.90
N LEU A 16 -5.89 -6.15 -8.10
CA LEU A 16 -6.02 -6.90 -9.34
C LEU A 16 -4.96 -8.02 -9.42
N GLY A 17 -3.70 -7.71 -9.09
CA GLY A 17 -2.61 -8.69 -9.10
C GLY A 17 -2.81 -9.82 -8.11
N LEU A 18 -3.27 -9.52 -6.88
CA LEU A 18 -3.62 -10.53 -5.87
C LEU A 18 -4.80 -11.38 -6.31
N ALA A 19 -5.82 -10.78 -6.95
CA ALA A 19 -6.95 -11.53 -7.50
C ALA A 19 -6.51 -12.49 -8.62
N LEU A 20 -5.59 -12.07 -9.48
CA LEU A 20 -5.03 -12.91 -10.54
C LEU A 20 -4.16 -14.05 -10.00
N LEU A 21 -3.47 -13.86 -8.88
CA LEU A 21 -2.72 -14.92 -8.19
C LEU A 21 -3.62 -16.02 -7.61
N LEU A 22 -4.93 -15.75 -7.43
CA LEU A 22 -5.90 -16.77 -7.01
C LEU A 22 -6.39 -17.64 -8.18
N LEU A 23 -6.23 -17.17 -9.42
CA LEU A 23 -6.61 -17.90 -10.62
C LEU A 23 -5.53 -18.93 -11.01
N PRO A 24 -5.91 -20.05 -11.66
CA PRO A 24 -4.96 -21.05 -12.13
C PRO A 24 -4.07 -20.50 -13.27
N PHE A 25 -3.10 -21.30 -13.73
CA PHE A 25 -2.25 -20.95 -14.86
C PHE A 25 -3.07 -20.49 -16.08
N PRO A 26 -2.67 -19.43 -16.80
CA PRO A 26 -1.36 -18.74 -16.79
C PRO A 26 -1.31 -17.42 -15.99
N PHE A 27 -2.27 -17.15 -15.09
CA PHE A 27 -2.40 -15.82 -14.49
C PHE A 27 -1.36 -15.49 -13.40
N GLY A 28 -0.61 -16.47 -12.91
CA GLY A 28 0.38 -16.31 -11.84
C GLY A 28 1.47 -15.26 -12.09
N PRO A 29 2.25 -15.35 -13.19
CA PRO A 29 3.31 -14.38 -13.50
C PRO A 29 2.77 -12.96 -13.68
N LEU A 30 1.62 -12.82 -14.35
CA LEU A 30 0.98 -11.53 -14.56
C LEU A 30 0.47 -10.94 -13.24
N GLY A 31 -0.10 -11.77 -12.37
CA GLY A 31 -0.49 -11.38 -11.02
C GLY A 31 0.70 -10.86 -10.20
N ALA A 32 1.81 -11.58 -10.18
CA ALA A 32 3.03 -11.14 -9.49
C ALA A 32 3.57 -9.81 -10.03
N PHE A 33 3.57 -9.64 -11.35
CA PHE A 33 3.98 -8.40 -12.01
C PHE A 33 3.11 -7.21 -11.59
N LEU A 34 1.79 -7.38 -11.55
CA LEU A 34 0.86 -6.32 -11.15
C LEU A 34 0.97 -5.97 -9.67
N VAL A 35 1.16 -6.95 -8.78
CA VAL A 35 1.41 -6.69 -7.35
C VAL A 35 2.69 -5.89 -7.16
N GLY A 36 3.77 -6.29 -7.84
CA GLY A 36 5.06 -5.60 -7.81
C GLY A 36 4.98 -4.18 -8.37
N GLY A 37 4.44 -4.04 -9.58
CA GLY A 37 4.27 -2.75 -10.26
C GLY A 37 3.36 -1.79 -9.50
N GLY A 38 2.21 -2.26 -9.01
CA GLY A 38 1.32 -1.48 -8.16
C GLY A 38 1.99 -1.03 -6.86
N GLY A 39 2.87 -1.87 -6.31
CA GLY A 39 3.67 -1.53 -5.14
C GLY A 39 4.74 -0.49 -5.37
N ALA A 40 5.47 -0.58 -6.47
CA ALA A 40 6.43 0.44 -6.86
C ALA A 40 5.73 1.79 -7.09
N LEU A 41 4.62 1.77 -7.84
CA LEU A 41 3.89 2.99 -8.21
C LEU A 41 3.29 3.69 -6.98
N SER A 42 2.58 2.95 -6.13
CA SER A 42 2.07 3.50 -4.86
C SER A 42 3.20 3.96 -3.93
N GLY A 43 4.30 3.21 -3.84
CA GLY A 43 5.46 3.53 -2.99
C GLY A 43 6.18 4.82 -3.39
N VAL A 44 6.44 5.02 -4.69
CA VAL A 44 7.07 6.25 -5.22
C VAL A 44 6.20 7.47 -4.92
N HIS A 45 4.90 7.37 -5.18
CA HIS A 45 3.98 8.49 -4.90
C HIS A 45 3.81 8.76 -3.40
N LEU A 46 3.76 7.73 -2.54
CA LEU A 46 3.72 7.92 -1.09
C LEU A 46 4.99 8.59 -0.56
N ARG A 47 6.17 8.21 -1.08
CA ARG A 47 7.45 8.82 -0.71
C ARG A 47 7.50 10.29 -1.14
N ALA A 48 7.18 10.57 -2.40
CA ALA A 48 7.10 11.93 -2.91
C ALA A 48 6.08 12.79 -2.13
N TYR A 49 4.96 12.18 -1.72
CA TYR A 49 3.94 12.85 -0.93
C TYR A 49 4.44 13.21 0.48
N ARG A 50 5.10 12.27 1.18
CA ARG A 50 5.71 12.52 2.50
C ARG A 50 6.76 13.63 2.45
N GLN A 51 7.61 13.63 1.42
CA GLN A 51 8.63 14.67 1.23
C GLN A 51 8.03 16.07 1.04
N ARG A 52 6.83 16.18 0.45
CA ARG A 52 6.14 17.46 0.25
C ARG A 52 5.42 18.00 1.49
N LEU A 53 5.17 17.16 2.49
CA LEU A 53 4.39 17.52 3.69
C LEU A 53 5.24 17.60 4.95
N ALA A 54 6.31 16.82 5.04
CA ALA A 54 7.16 16.82 6.21
C ALA A 54 8.12 18.03 6.17
N PRO A 55 8.22 18.81 7.26
CA PRO A 55 9.20 19.88 7.36
C PRO A 55 10.62 19.30 7.32
N GLU A 56 11.57 20.03 6.71
CA GLU A 56 12.91 19.52 6.40
C GLU A 56 13.65 18.96 7.61
N ALA A 57 13.52 19.61 8.77
CA ALA A 57 14.13 19.19 10.03
C ALA A 57 13.65 17.82 10.54
N LEU A 58 12.45 17.35 10.13
CA LEU A 58 11.87 16.08 10.57
C LEU A 58 11.86 15.00 9.47
N LEU A 59 12.26 15.33 8.24
CA LEU A 59 12.26 14.39 7.11
C LEU A 59 12.99 13.09 7.42
N GLY A 60 14.17 13.18 8.04
CA GLY A 60 14.96 11.99 8.42
C GLY A 60 14.21 11.07 9.39
N ARG A 61 13.55 11.64 10.41
CA ARG A 61 12.77 10.88 11.40
C ARG A 61 11.50 10.28 10.81
N VAL A 62 10.80 11.04 9.97
CA VAL A 62 9.59 10.56 9.27
C VAL A 62 9.93 9.42 8.31
N GLN A 63 11.04 9.52 7.58
CA GLN A 63 11.48 8.46 6.68
C GLN A 63 11.97 7.22 7.44
N ALA A 64 12.73 7.39 8.52
CA ALA A 64 13.14 6.29 9.39
C ALA A 64 11.93 5.58 10.02
N GLY A 65 10.95 6.34 10.53
CA GLY A 65 9.71 5.80 11.08
C GLY A 65 8.90 5.05 10.02
N ALA A 66 8.81 5.58 8.80
CA ALA A 66 8.16 4.90 7.69
C ALA A 66 8.86 3.58 7.31
N VAL A 67 10.20 3.56 7.28
CA VAL A 67 10.97 2.34 7.01
C VAL A 67 10.78 1.33 8.13
N ALA A 68 10.84 1.77 9.40
CA ALA A 68 10.60 0.90 10.55
C ALA A 68 9.20 0.25 10.49
N LEU A 69 8.17 1.03 10.15
CA LEU A 69 6.79 0.53 10.01
C LEU A 69 6.66 -0.48 8.85
N LEU A 70 7.33 -0.22 7.73
CA LEU A 70 7.34 -1.14 6.59
C LEU A 70 8.08 -2.44 6.92
N SER A 71 9.21 -2.36 7.62
CA SER A 71 9.99 -3.52 8.03
C SER A 71 9.24 -4.38 9.07
N SER A 72 8.63 -3.75 10.07
CA SER A 72 7.84 -4.48 11.08
C SER A 72 6.59 -5.11 10.46
N GLY A 73 5.89 -4.38 9.58
CA GLY A 73 4.76 -4.90 8.83
C GLY A 73 5.15 -6.05 7.90
N SER A 74 6.31 -5.96 7.24
CA SER A 74 6.85 -7.04 6.42
C SER A 74 7.14 -8.29 7.24
N LEU A 75 7.81 -8.14 8.39
CA LEU A 75 8.12 -9.25 9.29
C LEU A 75 6.85 -9.92 9.83
N LEU A 76 5.87 -9.13 10.29
CA LEU A 76 4.58 -9.67 10.73
C LEU A 76 3.85 -10.37 9.58
N GLY A 77 3.86 -9.77 8.39
CA GLY A 77 3.24 -10.32 7.19
C GLY A 77 3.86 -11.65 6.77
N THR A 78 5.19 -11.78 6.80
CA THR A 78 5.88 -13.04 6.44
C THR A 78 5.62 -14.14 7.47
N LEU A 79 5.63 -13.81 8.77
CA LEU A 79 5.29 -14.76 9.83
C LEU A 79 3.84 -15.26 9.70
N LEU A 80 2.90 -14.34 9.50
CA LEU A 80 1.49 -14.69 9.30
C LEU A 80 1.29 -15.49 8.02
N ALA A 81 1.92 -15.10 6.91
CA ALA A 81 1.82 -15.83 5.65
C ALA A 81 2.42 -17.24 5.75
N GLY A 82 3.54 -17.40 6.45
CA GLY A 82 4.14 -18.70 6.72
C GLY A 82 3.23 -19.60 7.58
N GLY A 83 2.65 -19.06 8.64
CA GLY A 83 1.71 -19.78 9.50
C GLY A 83 0.43 -20.19 8.74
N LEU A 84 -0.19 -19.24 8.03
CA LEU A 84 -1.42 -19.47 7.25
C LEU A 84 -1.19 -20.36 6.02
N GLY A 85 0.03 -20.38 5.48
CA GLY A 85 0.39 -21.26 4.36
C GLY A 85 0.21 -22.74 4.68
N THR A 86 0.29 -23.13 5.96
CA THR A 86 0.03 -24.51 6.41
C THR A 86 -1.43 -24.95 6.21
N LEU A 87 -2.36 -24.00 6.17
CA LEU A 87 -3.79 -24.24 5.91
C LEU A 87 -4.12 -24.30 4.41
N GLY A 88 -3.14 -23.98 3.55
CA GLY A 88 -3.25 -24.04 2.10
C GLY A 88 -2.61 -22.82 1.42
N PRO A 89 -2.09 -22.99 0.20
CA PRO A 89 -1.30 -21.95 -0.49
C PRO A 89 -2.11 -20.69 -0.86
N ARG A 90 -3.44 -20.80 -0.90
CA ARG A 90 -4.35 -19.69 -1.25
C ARG A 90 -4.77 -18.85 -0.04
N VAL A 91 -4.71 -19.41 1.18
CA VAL A 91 -5.12 -18.74 2.42
C VAL A 91 -4.34 -17.44 2.66
N PRO A 92 -2.99 -17.39 2.56
CA PRO A 92 -2.27 -16.13 2.77
C PRO A 92 -2.60 -15.06 1.73
N LEU A 93 -2.85 -15.45 0.47
CA LEU A 93 -3.27 -14.54 -0.59
C LEU A 93 -4.65 -13.94 -0.32
N LEU A 94 -5.61 -14.75 0.13
CA LEU A 94 -6.95 -14.29 0.51
C LEU A 94 -6.89 -13.33 1.71
N THR A 95 -6.08 -13.64 2.73
CA THR A 95 -5.91 -12.74 3.87
C THR A 95 -5.23 -11.43 3.49
N ALA A 96 -4.27 -11.45 2.56
CA ALA A 96 -3.64 -10.25 2.04
C ALA A 96 -4.63 -9.40 1.24
N LEU A 97 -5.47 -10.02 0.40
CA LEU A 97 -6.51 -9.34 -0.36
C LEU A 97 -7.55 -8.70 0.57
N LEU A 98 -8.03 -9.45 1.57
CA LEU A 98 -9.00 -8.97 2.55
C LEU A 98 -8.43 -7.81 3.38
N GLY A 99 -7.20 -7.95 3.87
CA GLY A 99 -6.51 -6.90 4.59
C GLY A 99 -6.34 -5.64 3.75
N LEU A 100 -5.98 -5.79 2.47
CA LEU A 100 -5.84 -4.65 1.58
C LEU A 100 -7.19 -3.98 1.31
N LEU A 101 -8.27 -4.74 1.11
CA LEU A 101 -9.63 -4.22 0.92
C LEU A 101 -10.19 -3.51 2.16
N LEU A 102 -9.92 -4.01 3.37
CA LEU A 102 -10.36 -3.39 4.62
C LEU A 102 -9.55 -2.14 4.98
N LEU A 103 -8.24 -2.18 4.72
CA LEU A 103 -7.35 -1.05 4.99
C LEU A 103 -7.43 0.02 3.91
N LEU A 104 -7.92 -0.29 2.71
CA LEU A 104 -8.13 0.68 1.64
C LEU A 104 -9.04 1.83 2.09
N PRO A 105 -10.29 1.64 2.53
CA PRO A 105 -11.15 2.73 3.00
C PRO A 105 -10.60 3.43 4.25
N LEU A 106 -9.92 2.71 5.16
CA LEU A 106 -9.33 3.31 6.36
C LEU A 106 -8.11 4.21 6.04
N ALA A 107 -7.25 3.80 5.11
CA ALA A 107 -6.15 4.61 4.61
C ALA A 107 -6.65 5.78 3.74
N LEU A 108 -7.82 5.62 3.11
CA LEU A 108 -8.46 6.63 2.26
C LEU A 108 -9.29 7.66 3.04
N GLY A 109 -9.84 7.32 4.20
CA GLY A 109 -10.56 8.24 5.09
C GLY A 109 -9.81 9.54 5.42
N PRO A 110 -8.49 9.50 5.71
CA PRO A 110 -7.66 10.69 5.86
C PRO A 110 -7.08 11.21 4.52
N MET A 111 -7.13 10.43 3.43
CA MET A 111 -6.65 10.80 2.09
C MET A 111 -7.72 11.36 1.14
N GLY A 112 -8.76 12.00 1.68
CA GLY A 112 -9.58 12.91 0.89
C GLY A 112 -8.65 13.99 0.31
N CYS A 113 -8.37 13.93 -0.99
CA CYS A 113 -7.36 14.78 -1.63
C CYS A 113 -7.64 16.29 -1.35
N GLY A 114 -8.91 16.68 -1.18
CA GLY A 114 -9.32 18.02 -0.72
C GLY A 114 -9.07 18.33 0.75
N ARG A 115 -9.17 17.35 1.66
CA ARG A 115 -8.95 17.53 3.12
C ARG A 115 -7.45 17.66 3.43
N LEU A 116 -6.61 16.95 2.69
CA LEU A 116 -5.15 17.07 2.77
C LEU A 116 -4.61 18.34 2.08
N LEU A 117 -5.24 18.78 0.99
CA LEU A 117 -4.97 20.10 0.39
C LEU A 117 -5.37 21.23 1.35
N ALA A 118 -6.52 21.11 2.03
CA ALA A 118 -6.95 22.06 3.05
C ALA A 118 -5.97 22.16 4.23
N LEU A 119 -5.47 21.01 4.72
CA LEU A 119 -4.42 20.96 5.74
C LEU A 119 -3.09 21.59 5.28
N ARG A 120 -2.74 21.47 3.99
CA ARG A 120 -1.56 22.13 3.40
C ARG A 120 -1.74 23.64 3.27
N GLU A 121 -2.96 24.11 3.02
CA GLU A 121 -3.30 25.52 2.92
C GLU A 121 -3.54 26.19 4.29
N GLY A 122 -3.37 25.45 5.40
CA GLY A 122 -3.62 25.97 6.74
C GLY A 122 -5.10 26.24 7.01
N ARG A 123 -6.01 25.77 6.15
CA ARG A 123 -7.45 25.80 6.41
C ARG A 123 -7.79 24.61 7.31
N SER A 124 -7.91 24.89 8.60
CA SER A 124 -8.64 24.03 9.52
C SER A 124 -10.07 23.80 8.99
N PRO A 125 -10.67 22.61 9.21
CA PRO A 125 -12.07 22.39 8.88
C PRO A 125 -12.99 23.39 9.57
#